data_AF-Q16F67-F1
#
_entry.id   AF-Q16F67-F1
#
_cell.length_a   1.000
_cell.length_b   1.000
_cell.length_c   1.000
_cell.angle_alpha   90.00
_cell.angle_beta   90.00
_cell.angle_gamma   90.00
#
_symmetry.space_group_name_H-M   'P 1'
#
loop_
_entity.id
_entity.type
_entity.pdbx_description
1 polymer ?
#
loop_
_entity_poly.entity_id
_entity_poly.type
_entity_poly.pdbx_seq_one_letter_code
_entity_poly.pdbx_strand_id
1 'polypeptide(L)'
;MSLKNDIKIMPRSMVCEDSNLRGDITISGGCVIHPSTTIIAESGPIVLGENCIVEEYATILYRIPKHHPAYQSVLDGTVKPLIIGPDNIFEVGSTVEALKIGERNLFECKSYVSADVVVTNGCVIGAGCRLVGEQVLAEKTIVHGRQCQMREAIEMQKTQMVQMDYLRKILPNYHHLKKATYDPKKVRAQV
;
A
#
# COMPACT_ATOMS: atom_id res chain seq x y z
N MET A 1 6.25 23.95 4.90
CA MET A 1 6.66 23.67 3.51
C MET A 1 5.46 23.06 2.81
N SER A 2 4.99 23.64 1.70
CA SER A 2 3.89 23.03 0.93
C SER A 2 4.37 21.66 0.46
N LEU A 3 3.79 20.58 0.99
CA LEU A 3 4.01 19.23 0.48
C LEU A 3 3.68 19.28 -1.02
N LYS A 4 4.69 19.10 -1.88
CA LYS A 4 4.45 19.00 -3.31
C LYS A 4 3.66 17.71 -3.52
N ASN A 5 2.43 17.84 -4.01
CA ASN A 5 1.65 16.70 -4.45
C ASN A 5 2.19 16.29 -5.82
N ASP A 6 3.01 15.25 -5.87
CA ASP A 6 3.53 14.66 -7.10
C ASP A 6 3.06 13.20 -7.17
N ILE A 7 2.10 12.92 -8.06
CA ILE A 7 1.49 11.59 -8.17
C ILE A 7 1.95 10.98 -9.50
N LYS A 8 2.80 9.97 -9.43
CA LYS A 8 3.33 9.24 -10.58
C LYS A 8 2.57 7.94 -10.78
N ILE A 9 1.75 7.89 -11.81
CA ILE A 9 0.95 6.71 -12.17
C ILE A 9 1.62 6.01 -13.36
N MET A 10 2.17 4.82 -13.13
CA MET A 10 2.82 4.00 -14.16
C MET A 10 1.80 3.32 -15.09
N PRO A 11 2.19 2.90 -16.31
CA PRO A 11 1.28 2.25 -17.25
C PRO A 11 0.64 0.98 -16.69
N ARG A 12 -0.54 0.62 -17.23
CA ARG A 12 -1.35 -0.56 -16.83
C ARG A 12 -1.89 -0.51 -15.40
N SER A 13 -1.57 0.51 -14.61
CA SER A 13 -2.26 0.74 -13.34
C SER A 13 -3.64 1.37 -13.59
N MET A 14 -4.57 1.05 -12.71
CA MET A 14 -5.92 1.59 -12.71
C MET A 14 -6.11 2.32 -11.40
N VAL A 15 -6.37 3.62 -11.48
CA VAL A 15 -6.53 4.47 -10.30
C VAL A 15 -7.85 5.19 -10.44
N CYS A 16 -8.81 4.92 -9.57
CA CYS A 16 -10.11 5.59 -9.63
C CYS A 16 -9.97 7.09 -9.34
N GLU A 17 -10.79 7.93 -9.99
CA GLU A 17 -10.75 9.39 -9.81
C GLU A 17 -11.07 9.81 -8.37
N ASP A 18 -12.03 9.13 -7.74
CA ASP A 18 -12.49 9.37 -6.36
C ASP A 18 -11.49 8.93 -5.27
N SER A 19 -10.29 8.49 -5.66
CA SER A 19 -9.20 8.21 -4.71
C SER A 19 -8.60 9.51 -4.14
N ASN A 20 -8.46 9.55 -2.82
CA ASN A 20 -7.82 10.65 -2.09
C ASN A 20 -6.32 10.38 -1.95
N LEU A 21 -5.54 10.92 -2.89
CA LEU A 21 -4.08 10.78 -2.96
C LEU A 21 -3.42 12.11 -2.55
N ARG A 22 -2.54 12.11 -1.55
CA ARG A 22 -1.85 13.32 -1.05
C ARG A 22 -0.36 13.08 -0.82
N GLY A 23 0.47 14.04 -1.21
CA GLY A 23 1.93 14.00 -1.11
C GLY A 23 2.62 13.43 -2.36
N ASP A 24 3.86 12.96 -2.18
CA ASP A 24 4.66 12.32 -3.25
C ASP A 24 4.36 10.82 -3.27
N ILE A 25 3.64 10.35 -4.28
CA ILE A 25 3.16 8.98 -4.40
C ILE A 25 3.53 8.44 -5.77
N THR A 26 4.26 7.32 -5.79
CA THR A 26 4.56 6.57 -7.00
C THR A 26 3.79 5.26 -7.01
N ILE A 27 2.93 5.08 -8.01
CA ILE A 27 2.11 3.88 -8.22
C ILE A 27 2.72 3.09 -9.38
N SER A 28 3.27 1.92 -9.08
CA SER A 28 3.89 1.05 -10.08
C SER A 28 2.87 0.40 -11.03
N GLY A 29 3.38 -0.24 -12.09
CA GLY A 29 2.54 -0.81 -13.12
C GLY A 29 1.61 -1.91 -12.59
N GLY A 30 0.43 -2.02 -13.19
CA GLY A 30 -0.51 -3.10 -12.90
C GLY A 30 -1.26 -2.98 -11.57
N CYS A 31 -1.02 -1.93 -10.77
CA CYS A 31 -1.75 -1.66 -9.53
C CYS A 31 -3.21 -1.31 -9.78
N VAL A 32 -4.06 -1.58 -8.79
CA VAL A 32 -5.48 -1.31 -8.83
C VAL A 32 -5.87 -0.55 -7.57
N ILE A 33 -6.34 0.69 -7.73
CA ILE A 33 -6.79 1.55 -6.63
C ILE A 33 -8.28 1.84 -6.84
N HIS A 34 -9.09 1.36 -5.91
CA HIS A 34 -10.54 1.50 -5.90
C HIS A 34 -10.99 2.95 -5.59
N PRO A 35 -12.28 3.27 -5.75
CA PRO A 35 -12.86 4.52 -5.27
C PRO A 35 -12.71 4.67 -3.75
N SER A 36 -12.81 5.90 -3.22
CA SER A 36 -12.82 6.17 -1.77
C SER A 36 -11.60 5.68 -0.98
N THR A 37 -10.54 5.21 -1.66
CA THR A 37 -9.26 4.88 -1.03
C THR A 37 -8.56 6.15 -0.58
N THR A 38 -7.84 6.08 0.53
CA THR A 38 -7.03 7.19 1.04
C THR A 38 -5.56 6.79 1.10
N ILE A 39 -4.70 7.46 0.35
CA ILE A 39 -3.25 7.24 0.38
C ILE A 39 -2.59 8.59 0.67
N ILE A 40 -1.93 8.70 1.81
CA ILE A 40 -1.36 9.96 2.30
C ILE A 40 0.11 9.76 2.65
N ALA A 41 0.96 10.42 1.87
CA ALA A 41 2.39 10.58 2.10
C ALA A 41 2.64 11.84 2.94
N GLU A 42 2.57 11.73 4.28
CA GLU A 42 2.71 12.88 5.19
C GLU A 42 4.17 13.13 5.59
N SER A 43 4.88 12.07 5.99
CA SER A 43 6.26 12.19 6.47
C SER A 43 7.29 12.09 5.34
N GLY A 44 6.99 11.40 4.25
CA GLY A 44 7.91 11.21 3.12
C GLY A 44 7.21 10.53 1.94
N PRO A 45 7.93 10.25 0.85
CA PRO A 45 7.33 9.68 -0.36
C PRO A 45 6.89 8.22 -0.16
N ILE A 46 5.79 7.83 -0.82
CA ILE A 46 5.29 6.45 -0.87
C ILE A 46 5.54 5.86 -2.26
N VAL A 47 6.11 4.66 -2.31
CA VAL A 47 6.30 3.87 -3.53
C VAL A 47 5.55 2.56 -3.40
N LEU A 48 4.46 2.43 -4.18
CA LEU A 48 3.70 1.20 -4.31
C LEU A 48 4.34 0.30 -5.36
N GLY A 49 4.63 -0.95 -4.99
CA GLY A 49 5.14 -2.00 -5.87
C GLY A 49 4.11 -2.46 -6.89
N GLU A 50 4.54 -3.27 -7.85
CA GLU A 50 3.69 -3.73 -8.96
C GLU A 50 2.53 -4.61 -8.49
N ASN A 51 1.43 -4.61 -9.25
CA ASN A 51 0.24 -5.45 -9.00
C ASN A 51 -0.36 -5.34 -7.59
N CYS A 52 -0.17 -4.22 -6.89
CA CYS A 52 -0.84 -4.00 -5.61
C CYS A 52 -2.32 -3.69 -5.81
N ILE A 53 -3.17 -4.17 -4.90
CA ILE A 53 -4.61 -3.92 -4.88
C ILE A 53 -4.93 -3.10 -3.64
N VAL A 54 -5.59 -1.96 -3.83
CA VAL A 54 -6.09 -1.12 -2.73
C VAL A 54 -7.60 -0.97 -2.92
N GLU A 55 -8.37 -1.65 -2.08
CA GLU A 55 -9.82 -1.70 -2.15
C GLU A 55 -10.51 -0.52 -1.45
N GLU A 56 -11.82 -0.38 -1.63
CA GLU A 56 -12.60 0.77 -1.17
C GLU A 56 -12.44 1.01 0.35
N TYR A 57 -12.37 2.27 0.75
CA TYR A 57 -12.13 2.70 2.15
C TYR A 57 -10.80 2.25 2.77
N ALA A 58 -9.92 1.56 2.03
CA ALA A 58 -8.59 1.28 2.53
C ALA A 58 -7.79 2.58 2.69
N THR A 59 -7.06 2.67 3.80
CA THR A 59 -6.27 3.84 4.18
C THR A 59 -4.82 3.45 4.36
N ILE A 60 -3.94 3.99 3.51
CA ILE A 60 -2.49 3.86 3.62
C ILE A 60 -1.95 5.23 4.05
N LEU A 61 -1.43 5.32 5.27
CA LEU A 61 -0.94 6.57 5.84
C LEU A 61 0.53 6.42 6.20
N TYR A 62 1.40 7.09 5.45
CA TYR A 62 2.81 7.15 5.82
C TYR A 62 3.06 8.37 6.71
N ARG A 63 2.94 8.12 8.02
CA ARG A 63 3.18 9.12 9.07
C ARG A 63 4.07 8.51 10.15
N ILE A 64 5.22 9.13 10.37
CA ILE A 64 6.12 8.79 11.47
C ILE A 64 5.65 9.56 12.72
N PRO A 65 5.22 8.87 13.80
CA PRO A 65 4.81 9.54 15.03
C PRO A 65 5.96 10.37 15.63
N LYS A 66 5.64 11.52 16.24
CA LYS A 66 6.64 12.43 16.86
C LYS A 66 7.52 11.77 17.92
N HIS A 67 6.99 10.75 18.58
CA HIS A 67 7.68 10.01 19.64
C HIS A 67 8.55 8.85 19.10
N HIS A 68 8.47 8.56 17.81
CA HIS A 68 9.21 7.46 17.20
C HIS A 68 10.66 7.88 16.94
N PRO A 69 11.66 7.01 17.16
CA PRO A 69 13.08 7.34 16.94
C PRO A 69 13.39 7.79 15.50
N ALA A 70 12.60 7.33 14.52
CA ALA A 70 12.72 7.75 13.13
C ALA A 70 12.23 9.20 12.87
N TYR A 71 11.56 9.86 13.81
CA TYR A 71 11.07 11.23 13.62
C TYR A 71 12.20 12.25 13.42
N GLN A 72 13.39 11.96 13.95
CA GLN A 72 14.58 12.77 13.71
C GLN A 72 14.88 12.90 12.21
N SER A 73 14.70 11.83 11.44
CA SER A 73 14.89 11.87 9.97
C SER A 73 13.86 12.75 9.25
N VAL A 74 12.67 12.93 9.84
CA VAL A 74 11.64 13.86 9.35
C VAL A 74 12.07 15.30 9.54
N LEU A 75 12.67 15.61 10.69
CA LEU A 75 13.20 16.93 10.99
C LEU A 75 14.42 17.27 10.12
N ASP A 76 15.30 16.29 9.90
CA ASP A 76 16.51 16.44 9.09
C ASP A 76 16.23 16.38 7.57
N GLY A 77 14.99 16.12 7.16
CA GLY A 77 14.59 16.02 5.74
C GLY A 77 15.16 14.79 5.01
N THR A 78 15.70 13.81 5.74
CA THR A 78 16.30 12.57 5.21
C THR A 78 15.35 11.37 5.33
N VAL A 79 14.04 11.63 5.28
CA VAL A 79 13.02 10.59 5.43
C VAL A 79 13.16 9.56 4.33
N LYS A 80 13.31 8.30 4.75
CA LYS A 80 13.33 7.18 3.81
C LYS A 80 11.96 7.03 3.16
N PRO A 81 11.88 6.72 1.86
CA PRO A 81 10.61 6.41 1.22
C PRO A 81 9.95 5.20 1.91
N LEU A 82 8.62 5.21 2.01
CA LEU A 82 7.85 4.00 2.30
C LEU A 82 7.83 3.15 1.03
N ILE A 83 8.56 2.05 1.05
CA ILE A 83 8.56 1.07 -0.04
C ILE A 83 7.58 -0.03 0.33
N ILE A 84 6.54 -0.18 -0.50
CA ILE A 84 5.58 -1.27 -0.43
C ILE A 84 5.95 -2.26 -1.54
N GLY A 85 6.20 -3.51 -1.19
CA GLY A 85 6.57 -4.55 -2.16
C GLY A 85 5.46 -4.85 -3.19
N PRO A 86 5.75 -5.69 -4.20
CA PRO A 86 4.76 -6.12 -5.18
C PRO A 86 3.71 -7.08 -4.59
N ASP A 87 2.59 -7.22 -5.31
CA ASP A 87 1.52 -8.18 -5.06
C ASP A 87 0.87 -8.09 -3.67
N ASN A 88 0.88 -6.90 -3.04
CA ASN A 88 0.17 -6.66 -1.78
C ASN A 88 -1.31 -6.36 -2.01
N ILE A 89 -2.17 -6.81 -1.10
CA ILE A 89 -3.61 -6.64 -1.17
C ILE A 89 -4.10 -5.97 0.11
N PHE A 90 -4.73 -4.81 -0.05
CA PHE A 90 -5.37 -4.06 1.01
C PHE A 90 -6.88 -4.12 0.80
N GLU A 91 -7.55 -4.97 1.57
CA GLU A 91 -9.00 -5.14 1.49
C GLU A 91 -9.76 -3.95 2.10
N VAL A 92 -11.08 -3.98 1.91
CA VAL A 92 -12.02 -2.93 2.29
C VAL A 92 -11.84 -2.46 3.74
N GLY A 93 -11.62 -1.15 3.90
CA GLY A 93 -11.52 -0.50 5.21
C GLY A 93 -10.29 -0.86 6.03
N SER A 94 -9.28 -1.51 5.44
CA SER A 94 -7.99 -1.72 6.10
C SER A 94 -7.28 -0.38 6.35
N THR A 95 -6.56 -0.26 7.46
CA THR A 95 -5.79 0.93 7.82
C THR A 95 -4.35 0.53 8.11
N VAL A 96 -3.41 1.04 7.31
CA VAL A 96 -2.00 0.66 7.39
C VAL A 96 -1.13 1.89 7.56
N GLU A 97 -0.49 1.98 8.72
CA GLU A 97 0.47 3.03 9.06
C GLU A 97 1.93 2.52 9.10
N ALA A 98 2.15 1.24 8.78
CA ALA A 98 3.45 0.57 8.86
C ALA A 98 4.56 1.31 8.10
N LEU A 99 5.75 1.40 8.72
CA LEU A 99 6.90 2.08 8.11
C LEU A 99 7.65 1.23 7.08
N LYS A 100 7.36 -0.08 7.02
CA LYS A 100 7.95 -1.01 6.05
C LYS A 100 6.97 -2.15 5.75
N ILE A 101 6.72 -2.38 4.47
CA ILE A 101 5.82 -3.42 3.97
C ILE A 101 6.55 -4.19 2.87
N GLY A 102 6.76 -5.49 3.07
CA GLY A 102 7.36 -6.37 2.06
C GLY A 102 6.39 -6.73 0.94
N GLU A 103 6.54 -7.93 0.38
CA GLU A 103 5.76 -8.40 -0.78
C GLU A 103 4.70 -9.43 -0.41
N ARG A 104 3.67 -9.57 -1.26
CA ARG A 104 2.65 -10.63 -1.16
C ARG A 104 1.92 -10.69 0.18
N ASN A 105 1.73 -9.54 0.83
CA ASN A 105 0.97 -9.46 2.07
C ASN A 105 -0.51 -9.24 1.78
N LEU A 106 -1.37 -9.83 2.62
CA LEU A 106 -2.81 -9.67 2.59
C LEU A 106 -3.26 -8.95 3.86
N PHE A 107 -3.82 -7.77 3.71
CA PHE A 107 -4.45 -7.00 4.78
C PHE A 107 -5.96 -7.16 4.65
N GLU A 108 -6.55 -8.03 5.47
CA GLU A 108 -7.98 -8.32 5.38
C GLU A 108 -8.83 -7.14 5.88
N CYS A 109 -10.13 -7.22 5.61
CA CYS A 109 -11.15 -6.23 5.96
C CYS A 109 -10.99 -5.64 7.38
N LYS A 110 -11.01 -4.32 7.48
CA LYS A 110 -10.95 -3.57 8.76
C LYS A 110 -9.74 -3.89 9.65
N SER A 111 -8.67 -4.47 9.09
CA SER A 111 -7.41 -4.63 9.81
C SER A 111 -6.76 -3.27 10.10
N TYR A 112 -6.02 -3.17 11.20
CA TYR A 112 -5.25 -1.99 11.58
C TYR A 112 -3.81 -2.38 11.87
N VAL A 113 -2.86 -1.65 11.27
CA VAL A 113 -1.42 -1.87 11.47
C VAL A 113 -0.77 -0.56 11.86
N SER A 114 -0.15 -0.53 13.05
CA SER A 114 0.57 0.64 13.57
C SER A 114 1.88 0.91 12.82
N ALA A 115 2.40 2.14 12.95
CA ALA A 115 3.69 2.54 12.41
C ALA A 115 4.88 1.73 12.95
N ASP A 116 4.79 1.28 14.20
CA ASP A 116 5.86 0.52 14.86
C ASP A 116 5.96 -0.94 14.36
N VAL A 117 5.00 -1.38 13.53
CA VAL A 117 4.97 -2.74 13.00
C VAL A 117 5.73 -2.81 11.69
N VAL A 118 6.68 -3.74 11.60
CA VAL A 118 7.37 -4.08 10.36
C VAL A 118 6.72 -5.31 9.76
N VAL A 119 6.09 -5.13 8.60
CA VAL A 119 5.49 -6.23 7.83
C VAL A 119 6.52 -6.74 6.83
N THR A 120 6.89 -8.01 6.94
CA THR A 120 7.84 -8.65 6.02
C THR A 120 7.09 -9.18 4.78
N ASN A 121 7.30 -10.44 4.40
CA ASN A 121 6.84 -11.01 3.14
C ASN A 121 5.82 -12.13 3.39
N GLY A 122 4.77 -12.19 2.57
CA GLY A 122 3.78 -13.27 2.64
C GLY A 122 2.92 -13.28 3.91
N CYS A 123 2.86 -12.17 4.64
CA CYS A 123 2.09 -12.07 5.86
C CYS A 123 0.60 -11.88 5.57
N VAL A 124 -0.26 -12.45 6.41
CA VAL A 124 -1.71 -12.28 6.34
C VAL A 124 -2.17 -11.64 7.63
N ILE A 125 -2.85 -10.51 7.54
CA ILE A 125 -3.38 -9.78 8.69
C ILE A 125 -4.88 -9.97 8.68
N GLY A 126 -5.37 -10.74 9.64
CA GLY A 126 -6.75 -11.18 9.70
C GLY A 126 -7.75 -10.03 9.87
N ALA A 127 -8.99 -10.28 9.46
CA ALA A 127 -10.05 -9.30 9.48
C ALA A 127 -10.29 -8.75 10.89
N GLY A 128 -10.33 -7.42 11.02
CA GLY A 128 -10.49 -6.74 12.31
C GLY A 128 -9.33 -6.89 13.29
N CYS A 129 -8.19 -7.48 12.89
CA CYS A 129 -7.01 -7.54 13.73
C CYS A 129 -6.39 -6.15 13.88
N ARG A 130 -5.91 -5.83 15.09
CA ARG A 130 -5.26 -4.54 15.39
C ARG A 130 -3.85 -4.81 15.90
N LEU A 131 -2.87 -4.64 15.03
CA LEU A 131 -1.46 -4.77 15.36
C LEU A 131 -0.95 -3.42 15.88
N VAL A 132 -0.70 -3.35 17.18
CA VAL A 132 -0.21 -2.16 17.88
C VAL A 132 1.00 -2.55 18.71
N GLY A 133 2.02 -1.71 18.69
CA GLY A 133 3.29 -1.94 19.38
C GLY A 133 4.42 -2.32 18.43
N GLU A 134 5.64 -2.22 18.95
CA GLU A 134 6.86 -2.56 18.22
C GLU A 134 6.94 -4.08 18.04
N GLN A 135 6.72 -4.53 16.80
CA GLN A 135 6.83 -5.94 16.45
C GLN A 135 7.27 -6.08 15.00
N VAL A 136 8.10 -7.10 14.76
CA VAL A 136 8.50 -7.50 13.41
C VAL A 136 7.76 -8.79 13.08
N LEU A 137 6.87 -8.74 12.09
CA LEU A 137 6.21 -9.94 11.61
C LEU A 137 7.22 -10.79 10.85
N ALA A 138 7.41 -12.05 11.26
CA ALA A 138 8.21 -12.99 10.50
C ALA A 138 7.56 -13.29 9.14
N GLU A 139 8.35 -13.73 8.17
CA GLU A 139 7.80 -14.09 6.87
C GLU A 139 6.73 -15.18 7.00
N LYS A 140 5.71 -15.13 6.15
CA LYS A 140 4.59 -16.10 6.16
C LYS A 140 3.82 -16.14 7.48
N THR A 141 3.81 -15.05 8.25
CA THR A 141 3.00 -15.00 9.48
C THR A 141 1.55 -14.65 9.16
N ILE A 142 0.62 -15.46 9.68
CA ILE A 142 -0.81 -15.20 9.70
C ILE A 142 -1.18 -14.69 11.09
N VAL A 143 -1.69 -13.48 11.16
CA VAL A 143 -2.28 -12.90 12.36
C VAL A 143 -3.78 -13.15 12.30
N HIS A 144 -4.35 -13.81 13.30
CA HIS A 144 -5.79 -14.09 13.33
C HIS A 144 -6.38 -13.98 14.74
N GLY A 145 -7.71 -13.88 14.79
CA GLY A 145 -8.47 -13.83 16.03
C GLY A 145 -8.42 -12.48 16.73
N ARG A 146 -9.32 -12.29 17.71
CA ARG A 146 -9.45 -11.02 18.46
C ARG A 146 -8.20 -10.66 19.26
N GLN A 147 -7.39 -11.66 19.61
CA GLN A 147 -6.15 -11.49 20.36
C GLN A 147 -4.92 -11.30 19.45
N CYS A 148 -5.11 -11.17 18.13
CA CYS A 148 -4.02 -11.07 17.15
C CYS A 148 -2.98 -12.19 17.32
N GLN A 149 -3.46 -13.43 17.44
CA GLN A 149 -2.58 -14.59 17.58
C GLN A 149 -1.82 -14.81 16.26
N MET A 150 -0.52 -15.05 16.38
CA MET A 150 0.34 -15.30 15.22
C MET A 150 0.48 -16.79 14.99
N ARG A 151 0.37 -17.22 13.74
CA ARG A 151 0.67 -18.58 13.28
C ARG A 151 1.50 -18.52 12.02
N GLU A 152 2.40 -19.47 11.85
CA GLU A 152 3.10 -19.63 10.58
C GLU A 152 2.14 -20.23 9.54
N ALA A 153 2.11 -19.65 8.36
CA ALA A 153 1.32 -20.15 7.25
C ALA A 153 1.89 -21.48 6.78
N ILE A 154 1.07 -22.53 6.80
CA ILE A 154 1.43 -23.85 6.28
C ILE A 154 1.49 -23.82 4.75
N GLU A 155 0.68 -22.97 4.12
CA GLU A 155 0.59 -22.83 2.67
C GLU A 155 0.80 -21.37 2.25
N MET A 156 1.54 -21.18 1.17
CA MET A 156 1.88 -19.86 0.66
C MET A 156 0.67 -19.25 -0.03
N GLN A 157 0.38 -17.98 0.25
CA GLN A 157 -0.69 -17.23 -0.42
C GLN A 157 -0.53 -17.36 -1.94
N LYS A 158 -1.55 -17.92 -2.60
CA LYS A 158 -1.59 -18.06 -4.06
C LYS A 158 -1.62 -16.67 -4.67
N THR A 159 -0.84 -16.47 -5.72
CA THR A 159 -0.84 -15.20 -6.47
C THR A 159 -2.25 -14.92 -6.99
N GLN A 160 -2.82 -13.76 -6.63
CA GLN A 160 -4.19 -13.37 -6.99
C GLN A 160 -4.29 -12.84 -8.44
N MET A 161 -3.60 -13.48 -9.39
CA MET A 161 -3.59 -13.07 -10.81
C MET A 161 -4.99 -13.09 -11.41
N VAL A 162 -5.83 -14.06 -11.03
CA VAL A 162 -7.20 -14.19 -11.53
C VAL A 162 -8.08 -13.03 -11.07
N GLN A 163 -7.95 -12.63 -9.80
CA GLN A 163 -8.65 -11.46 -9.25
C GLN A 163 -8.21 -10.19 -9.99
N MET A 164 -6.91 -10.06 -10.28
CA MET A 164 -6.38 -8.92 -11.03
C MET A 164 -6.91 -8.83 -12.46
N ASP A 165 -6.96 -9.94 -13.18
CA ASP A 165 -7.49 -9.98 -14.53
C ASP A 165 -8.99 -9.69 -14.57
N TYR A 166 -9.73 -10.12 -13.55
CA TYR A 166 -11.14 -9.80 -13.41
C TYR A 166 -11.35 -8.30 -13.15
N LEU A 167 -10.64 -7.73 -12.17
CA LEU A 167 -10.74 -6.31 -11.82
C LEU A 167 -10.35 -5.41 -13.00
N ARG A 168 -9.33 -5.80 -13.79
CA ARG A 168 -8.92 -5.08 -15.01
C ARG A 168 -10.00 -5.02 -16.09
N LYS A 169 -10.89 -6.00 -16.16
CA LYS A 169 -11.98 -6.03 -17.14
C LYS A 169 -13.20 -5.24 -16.67
N ILE A 170 -13.46 -5.22 -15.37
CA ILE A 170 -14.68 -4.66 -14.80
C ILE A 170 -14.52 -3.18 -14.46
N LEU A 171 -13.41 -2.79 -13.81
CA LEU A 171 -13.25 -1.42 -13.32
C LEU A 171 -13.41 -0.32 -14.39
N PRO A 172 -12.90 -0.48 -15.62
CA PRO A 172 -13.11 0.51 -16.68
C PRO A 172 -14.58 0.69 -17.10
N ASN A 173 -15.45 -0.29 -16.84
CA ASN A 173 -16.86 -0.23 -17.22
C ASN A 173 -17.72 0.53 -16.20
N TYR A 174 -17.27 0.62 -14.94
CA TYR A 174 -18.07 1.18 -13.84
C TYR A 174 -17.51 2.48 -13.26
N HIS A 175 -16.22 2.77 -13.44
CA HIS A 175 -15.56 3.91 -12.80
C HIS A 175 -14.72 4.73 -13.78
N HIS A 176 -14.63 6.03 -13.52
CA HIS A 176 -13.66 6.90 -14.19
C HIS A 176 -12.27 6.66 -13.61
N LEU A 177 -11.32 6.38 -14.49
CA LEU A 177 -9.94 6.09 -14.14
C LEU A 177 -9.05 7.28 -14.47
N LYS A 178 -8.18 7.66 -13.53
CA LYS A 178 -7.11 8.63 -13.76
C LYS A 178 -6.19 8.11 -14.86
N LYS A 179 -5.83 9.00 -15.79
CA LYS A 179 -4.88 8.66 -16.87
C LYS A 179 -3.50 8.40 -16.28
N ALA A 180 -2.84 7.35 -16.77
CA ALA A 180 -1.44 7.10 -16.45
C ALA A 180 -0.61 8.35 -16.82
N THR A 181 0.09 8.89 -15.83
CA THR A 181 0.86 10.14 -15.97
C THR A 181 2.27 9.85 -16.48
N TYR A 182 2.79 8.64 -16.23
CA TYR A 182 4.09 8.21 -16.71
C TYR A 182 3.94 7.32 -17.95
N ASP A 183 4.37 7.84 -19.10
CA ASP A 183 4.46 7.08 -20.35
C ASP A 183 5.94 6.79 -20.66
N PRO A 184 6.40 5.53 -20.58
CA PRO A 184 7.78 5.15 -20.91
C PRO A 184 8.13 5.43 -22.39
N LYS A 185 7.14 5.65 -23.26
CA LYS A 185 7.40 6.02 -24.67
C LYS A 185 7.81 7.47 -24.85
N LYS A 186 7.48 8.38 -23.93
CA LYS A 186 7.95 9.79 -23.99
C LYS A 186 9.40 9.96 -23.56
N VAL A 187 9.92 9.06 -22.72
CA VAL A 187 11.33 9.10 -22.29
C VAL A 187 12.29 8.68 -23.42
N ARG A 188 11.84 7.80 -24.32
CA ARG A 188 12.63 7.34 -25.48
C ARG A 188 12.69 8.32 -26.66
N ALA A 189 11.99 9.45 -26.60
CA ALA A 189 11.96 10.44 -27.70
C ALA A 189 13.04 11.54 -27.59
N GLN A 190 13.99 11.40 -26.65
CA GLN A 190 15.19 12.24 -26.57
C GLN A 190 16.44 11.36 -26.70
N VAL A 191 16.66 10.83 -27.90
CA VAL A 191 18.00 10.46 -28.40
C VAL A 191 18.08 10.94 -29.84
#